data_AF-A0A6C0JAV4-F1
#
_entry.id   AF-A0A6C0JAV4-F1
#
_cell.length_a   1.000
_cell.length_b   1.000
_cell.length_c   1.000
_cell.angle_alpha   90.00
_cell.angle_beta   90.00
_cell.angle_gamma   90.00
#
_symmetry.space_group_name_H-M   'P 1'
#
loop_
_entity.id
_entity.type
_entity.pdbx_description
1 polymer ?
#
loop_
_entity_poly.entity_id
_entity_poly.type
_entity_poly.pdbx_seq_one_letter_code
_entity_poly.pdbx_strand_id
1 'polypeptide(L)'
;MVNYNSSEIQKWNDNGPIQNSHNCYSYFLNKLDSNNITKCKMTLTNNKTRKKKFRCNTHQPGYYTGLTQKQYIKRRKPRTPSGFRYHCKDVLKLIKADNPKITILGSSRDAAHTKCHDNEYKGAVVTTSKDAWKHSDYHFYRQDDDNWWSHKDGRNPIKNVDASGKRIRDPFLANRKYKTNNYTDFCSYMCVPRNSEDKNFSATNNTPSRKVRKTRKRMNKSRKQKK
;
A
#
# COMPACT_ATOMS: atom_id res chain seq x y z
N MET A 1 13.03 25.46 -14.71
CA MET A 1 12.05 24.76 -13.84
C MET A 1 11.49 23.61 -14.65
N VAL A 2 11.70 22.36 -14.23
CA VAL A 2 11.26 21.19 -15.01
C VAL A 2 9.78 20.98 -14.75
N ASN A 3 8.97 20.98 -15.82
CA ASN A 3 7.54 20.75 -15.81
C ASN A 3 7.22 19.33 -15.32
N TYR A 4 7.14 19.18 -14.01
CA TYR A 4 6.43 18.06 -13.40
C TYR A 4 4.98 18.16 -13.85
N ASN A 5 4.39 17.06 -14.33
CA ASN A 5 3.06 17.04 -14.92
C ASN A 5 2.03 17.61 -13.92
N SER A 6 1.66 18.88 -14.12
CA SER A 6 0.91 19.70 -13.15
C SER A 6 -0.47 19.10 -12.85
N SER A 7 -1.07 18.45 -13.84
CA SER A 7 -2.35 17.76 -13.75
C SER A 7 -2.35 16.62 -12.72
N GLU A 8 -1.28 15.83 -12.65
CA GLU A 8 -1.21 14.70 -11.72
C GLU A 8 -0.96 15.17 -10.28
N ILE A 9 -0.10 16.18 -10.08
CA ILE A 9 0.06 16.82 -8.76
C ILE A 9 -1.30 17.32 -8.27
N GLN A 10 -2.00 18.09 -9.11
CA GLN A 10 -3.28 18.69 -8.76
C GLN A 10 -4.30 17.63 -8.35
N LYS A 11 -4.32 16.48 -9.06
CA LYS A 11 -5.21 15.36 -8.74
C LYS A 11 -4.94 14.74 -7.36
N TRP A 12 -3.68 14.46 -7.03
CA TRP A 12 -3.34 13.76 -5.78
C TRP A 12 -3.13 14.67 -4.57
N ASN A 13 -2.97 15.97 -4.81
CA ASN A 13 -2.79 17.02 -3.81
C ASN A 13 -4.03 17.93 -3.74
N ASP A 14 -5.22 17.35 -3.78
CA ASP A 14 -6.51 18.05 -3.76
C ASP A 14 -6.83 18.72 -2.41
N ASN A 15 -5.98 18.57 -1.39
CA ASN A 15 -6.25 18.93 0.01
C ASN A 15 -7.58 18.37 0.55
N GLY A 16 -8.09 17.32 -0.10
CA GLY A 16 -9.46 16.86 0.01
C GLY A 16 -9.54 15.35 0.18
N PRO A 17 -10.67 14.74 -0.22
CA PRO A 17 -10.87 13.31 -0.08
C PRO A 17 -9.82 12.46 -0.79
N ILE A 18 -9.28 12.87 -1.95
CA ILE A 18 -8.28 12.07 -2.68
C ILE A 18 -7.00 11.98 -1.86
N GLN A 19 -6.42 13.13 -1.50
CA GLN A 19 -5.20 13.21 -0.71
C GLN A 19 -5.33 12.50 0.65
N ASN A 20 -6.48 12.66 1.31
CA ASN A 20 -6.68 12.12 2.66
C ASN A 20 -7.03 10.62 2.70
N SER A 21 -7.53 10.05 1.60
CA SER A 21 -7.89 8.63 1.51
C SER A 21 -6.80 7.75 0.90
N HIS A 22 -5.78 8.36 0.29
CA HIS A 22 -4.70 7.65 -0.41
C HIS A 22 -3.35 7.88 0.27
N ASN A 23 -2.51 6.85 0.27
CA ASN A 23 -1.17 6.87 0.86
C ASN A 23 -0.07 6.50 -0.15
N CYS A 24 1.15 6.27 0.35
CA CYS A 24 2.29 5.82 -0.45
C CYS A 24 1.97 4.58 -1.30
N TYR A 25 1.25 3.59 -0.76
CA TYR A 25 0.97 2.34 -1.47
C TYR A 25 0.01 2.55 -2.65
N SER A 26 -1.09 3.27 -2.44
CA SER A 26 -2.03 3.56 -3.52
C SER A 26 -1.46 4.50 -4.58
N TYR A 27 -0.58 5.43 -4.17
CA TYR A 27 0.13 6.31 -5.10
C TYR A 27 1.15 5.54 -5.95
N PHE A 28 1.90 4.63 -5.32
CA PHE A 28 2.78 3.69 -6.00
C PHE A 28 2.03 2.84 -7.03
N LEU A 29 0.82 2.40 -6.72
CA LEU A 29 -0.05 1.70 -7.67
C LEU A 29 -0.76 2.65 -8.65
N ASN A 30 -0.54 3.96 -8.58
CA ASN A 30 -1.20 4.97 -9.40
C ASN A 30 -2.71 4.73 -9.63
N LYS A 31 -3.42 4.33 -8.57
CA LYS A 31 -4.83 3.92 -8.65
C LYS A 31 -5.66 4.63 -7.59
N LEU A 32 -6.78 5.21 -8.02
CA LEU A 32 -7.76 5.82 -7.14
C LEU A 32 -8.84 4.82 -6.73
N ASP A 33 -9.26 4.89 -5.47
CA ASP A 33 -10.34 4.09 -4.90
C ASP A 33 -11.57 4.98 -4.68
N SER A 34 -12.47 5.00 -5.66
CA SER A 34 -13.70 5.80 -5.62
C SER A 34 -14.56 5.51 -4.39
N ASN A 35 -14.59 4.26 -3.92
CA ASN A 35 -15.35 3.88 -2.72
C ASN A 35 -14.73 4.49 -1.46
N ASN A 36 -13.40 4.44 -1.33
CA ASN A 36 -12.70 5.05 -0.20
C ASN A 36 -12.74 6.58 -0.26
N ILE A 37 -12.75 7.19 -1.45
CA ILE A 37 -12.97 8.63 -1.65
C ILE A 37 -14.33 9.04 -1.12
N THR A 38 -15.41 8.35 -1.51
CA THR A 38 -16.77 8.64 -1.04
C THR A 38 -16.87 8.49 0.48
N LYS A 39 -16.35 7.41 1.05
CA LYS A 39 -16.31 7.20 2.50
C LYS A 39 -15.52 8.31 3.21
N CYS A 40 -14.38 8.71 2.66
CA CYS A 40 -13.56 9.78 3.22
C CYS A 40 -14.29 11.12 3.15
N LYS A 41 -14.93 11.46 2.02
CA LYS A 41 -15.73 12.68 1.83
C LYS A 41 -16.85 12.78 2.86
N MET A 42 -17.68 11.74 2.98
CA MET A 42 -18.76 11.69 3.99
C MET A 42 -18.22 11.87 5.41
N THR A 43 -17.02 11.37 5.65
CA THR A 43 -16.43 11.48 6.98
C THR A 43 -15.84 12.86 7.25
N LEU A 44 -15.19 13.49 6.26
CA LEU A 44 -14.67 14.85 6.38
C LEU A 44 -15.79 15.87 6.60
N THR A 45 -16.95 15.70 5.95
CA THR A 45 -18.13 16.55 6.18
C THR A 45 -18.68 16.40 7.59
N ASN A 46 -18.76 15.17 8.11
CA ASN A 46 -19.32 14.86 9.43
C ASN A 46 -18.38 15.21 10.61
N ASN A 47 -17.10 15.49 10.35
CA ASN A 47 -16.14 15.86 11.41
C ASN A 47 -16.12 17.35 11.75
N LYS A 48 -16.84 18.21 11.02
CA LYS A 48 -17.03 19.61 11.43
C LYS A 48 -17.67 19.74 12.83
N THR A 49 -18.29 18.67 13.34
CA THR A 49 -19.00 18.65 14.63
C THR A 49 -18.34 17.78 15.72
N ARG A 50 -17.16 17.16 15.50
CA ARG A 50 -16.55 16.21 16.46
C ARG A 50 -15.17 16.67 16.98
N LYS A 51 -14.98 16.61 18.31
CA LYS A 51 -13.72 16.93 19.04
C LYS A 51 -12.54 15.97 18.79
N LYS A 52 -12.74 14.83 18.10
CA LYS A 52 -11.69 13.80 17.90
C LYS A 52 -11.09 13.90 16.50
N LYS A 53 -9.75 13.96 16.41
CA LYS A 53 -8.97 13.99 15.16
C LYS A 53 -9.21 12.72 14.33
N PHE A 54 -10.25 12.72 13.51
CA PHE A 54 -10.62 11.58 12.69
C PHE A 54 -9.74 11.49 11.44
N ARG A 55 -9.55 10.26 10.94
CA ARG A 55 -8.62 9.93 9.86
C ARG A 55 -9.27 8.91 8.91
N CYS A 56 -9.37 9.23 7.61
CA CYS A 56 -9.81 8.30 6.56
C CYS A 56 -8.97 7.02 6.55
N ASN A 57 -9.53 5.87 6.16
CA ASN A 57 -8.74 4.66 6.01
C ASN A 57 -7.79 4.79 4.82
N THR A 58 -6.66 4.09 4.89
CA THR A 58 -5.62 4.10 3.84
C THR A 58 -5.27 2.68 3.43
N HIS A 59 -4.95 2.48 2.17
CA HIS A 59 -4.63 1.18 1.59
C HIS A 59 -3.42 0.53 2.25
N GLN A 60 -3.42 -0.81 2.34
CA GLN A 60 -2.32 -1.58 2.92
C GLN A 60 -2.01 -2.79 2.04
N PRO A 61 -0.73 -3.17 1.85
CA PRO A 61 -0.38 -4.42 1.18
C PRO A 61 -0.98 -5.64 1.90
N GLY A 62 -1.66 -6.48 1.12
CA GLY A 62 -2.33 -7.71 1.52
C GLY A 62 -3.78 -7.52 1.97
N TYR A 63 -4.29 -6.29 2.04
CA TYR A 63 -5.69 -6.06 2.42
C TYR A 63 -6.66 -6.44 1.31
N TYR A 64 -6.24 -6.41 0.04
CA TYR A 64 -7.12 -6.80 -1.05
C TYR A 64 -7.36 -8.31 -1.07
N THR A 65 -6.31 -9.14 -0.98
CA THR A 65 -6.47 -10.59 -0.82
C THR A 65 -6.98 -10.99 0.56
N GLY A 66 -6.80 -10.12 1.55
CA GLY A 66 -7.14 -10.34 2.93
C GLY A 66 -6.02 -11.01 3.72
N LEU A 67 -5.60 -10.35 4.79
CA LEU A 67 -4.69 -10.89 5.78
C LEU A 67 -5.40 -11.95 6.63
N THR A 68 -4.64 -12.96 7.05
CA THR A 68 -5.09 -13.88 8.10
C THR A 68 -5.38 -13.12 9.39
N GLN A 69 -6.26 -13.66 10.24
CA GLN A 69 -6.58 -13.06 11.54
C GLN A 69 -5.32 -12.81 12.39
N LYS A 70 -4.37 -13.74 12.37
CA LYS A 70 -3.07 -13.61 13.07
C LYS A 70 -2.25 -12.44 12.55
N GLN A 71 -2.13 -12.29 11.22
CA GLN A 71 -1.42 -11.16 10.60
C GLN A 71 -2.11 -9.83 10.90
N TYR A 72 -3.44 -9.78 10.76
CA TYR A 72 -4.23 -8.58 11.01
C TYR A 72 -4.10 -8.11 12.46
N ILE A 73 -4.25 -9.01 13.44
CA ILE A 73 -4.08 -8.70 14.87
C ILE A 73 -2.63 -8.27 15.16
N LYS A 74 -1.62 -8.99 14.67
CA LYS A 74 -0.20 -8.65 14.89
C LYS A 74 0.11 -7.21 14.47
N ARG A 75 -0.49 -6.73 13.37
CA ARG A 75 -0.29 -5.36 12.86
C ARG A 75 -0.94 -4.28 13.71
N ARG A 76 -1.91 -4.62 14.57
CA ARG A 76 -2.67 -3.68 15.40
C ARG A 76 -2.29 -3.68 16.87
N LYS A 77 -1.60 -4.71 17.35
CA LYS A 77 -1.07 -4.76 18.72
C LYS A 77 -0.15 -3.55 19.00
N PRO A 78 0.11 -3.19 20.26
CA PRO A 78 1.23 -2.31 20.60
C PRO A 78 2.56 -2.87 20.06
N ARG A 79 3.52 -2.01 19.73
CA ARG A 79 4.85 -2.43 19.27
C ARG A 79 5.69 -2.82 20.49
N THR A 80 6.45 -3.90 20.36
CA THR A 80 7.41 -4.39 21.37
C THR A 80 8.79 -4.50 20.72
N PRO A 81 9.90 -4.59 21.49
CA PRO A 81 11.24 -4.80 20.94
C PRO A 81 11.35 -5.97 19.96
N SER A 82 10.66 -7.08 20.23
CA SER A 82 10.55 -8.25 19.36
C SER A 82 9.48 -8.12 18.26
N GLY A 83 8.77 -6.98 18.21
CA GLY A 83 7.52 -6.79 17.50
C GLY A 83 7.62 -6.13 16.13
N PHE A 84 8.81 -6.14 15.51
CA PHE A 84 9.00 -5.62 14.15
C PHE A 84 8.07 -6.33 13.15
N ARG A 85 7.44 -5.58 12.24
CA ARG A 85 6.25 -6.04 11.50
C ARG A 85 6.46 -6.18 10.01
N TYR A 86 7.26 -5.29 9.43
CA TYR A 86 7.29 -5.08 8.00
C TYR A 86 8.69 -5.42 7.49
N HIS A 87 9.03 -6.71 7.53
CA HIS A 87 10.24 -7.17 6.85
C HIS A 87 10.02 -7.12 5.34
N CYS A 88 11.06 -6.81 4.57
CA CYS A 88 10.99 -6.81 3.11
C CYS A 88 10.31 -8.06 2.53
N LYS A 89 10.73 -9.25 2.98
CA LYS A 89 10.12 -10.52 2.54
C LYS A 89 8.60 -10.58 2.76
N ASP A 90 8.12 -10.06 3.89
CA ASP A 90 6.71 -10.11 4.26
C ASP A 90 5.92 -9.07 3.46
N VAL A 91 6.48 -7.88 3.26
CA VAL A 91 5.85 -6.80 2.46
C VAL A 91 5.77 -7.22 0.99
N LEU A 92 6.85 -7.72 0.40
CA LEU A 92 6.90 -8.19 -0.99
C LEU A 92 5.90 -9.32 -1.24
N LYS A 93 5.80 -10.28 -0.32
CA LYS A 93 4.81 -11.37 -0.40
C LYS A 93 3.38 -10.84 -0.49
N LEU A 94 3.06 -9.79 0.27
CA LEU A 94 1.71 -9.21 0.30
C LEU A 94 1.42 -8.32 -0.91
N ILE A 95 2.41 -7.59 -1.41
CA ILE A 95 2.29 -6.86 -2.67
C ILE A 95 1.98 -7.84 -3.80
N LYS A 96 2.74 -8.93 -3.92
CA LYS A 96 2.56 -9.94 -4.97
C LYS A 96 1.25 -10.72 -4.82
N ALA A 97 0.78 -10.93 -3.59
CA ALA A 97 -0.53 -11.53 -3.34
C ALA A 97 -1.66 -10.63 -3.89
N ASP A 98 -1.66 -9.34 -3.57
CA ASP A 98 -2.64 -8.38 -4.11
C ASP A 98 -2.50 -8.21 -5.63
N ASN A 99 -1.26 -8.18 -6.13
CA ASN A 99 -0.90 -7.78 -7.48
C ASN A 99 0.01 -8.81 -8.16
N PRO A 100 -0.51 -9.96 -8.63
CA PRO A 100 0.28 -11.01 -9.23
C PRO A 100 0.98 -10.58 -10.53
N LYS A 101 0.51 -9.52 -11.20
CA LYS A 101 1.12 -8.96 -12.42
C LYS A 101 2.29 -8.00 -12.16
N ILE A 102 2.58 -7.62 -10.90
CA ILE A 102 3.78 -6.83 -10.59
C ILE A 102 5.01 -7.72 -10.64
N THR A 103 6.01 -7.33 -11.42
CA THR A 103 7.30 -8.02 -11.47
C THR A 103 8.23 -7.46 -10.39
N ILE A 104 8.77 -8.35 -9.56
CA ILE A 104 9.76 -8.01 -8.52
C ILE A 104 11.15 -8.17 -9.13
N LEU A 105 11.93 -7.09 -9.16
CA LEU A 105 13.26 -7.07 -9.76
C LEU A 105 14.39 -7.35 -8.76
N GLY A 106 14.14 -7.15 -7.47
CA GLY A 106 15.16 -7.22 -6.41
C GLY A 106 15.79 -5.86 -6.08
N SER A 107 16.81 -5.87 -5.24
CA SER A 107 17.46 -4.67 -4.68
C SER A 107 18.84 -4.36 -5.27
N SER A 108 19.27 -5.09 -6.30
CA SER A 108 20.59 -4.90 -6.92
C SER A 108 20.65 -3.64 -7.78
N ARG A 109 21.87 -3.22 -8.13
CA ARG A 109 22.07 -2.16 -9.13
C ARG A 109 21.53 -2.58 -10.50
N ASP A 110 21.69 -3.85 -10.87
CA ASP A 110 21.11 -4.38 -12.10
C ASP A 110 19.59 -4.19 -12.13
N ALA A 111 18.91 -4.50 -11.03
CA ALA A 111 17.47 -4.24 -10.89
C ALA A 111 17.12 -2.76 -11.03
N ALA A 112 17.99 -1.85 -10.58
CA ALA A 112 17.83 -0.41 -10.77
C ALA A 112 17.89 -0.03 -12.26
N HIS A 113 18.73 -0.72 -13.04
CA HIS A 113 18.97 -0.45 -14.47
C HIS A 113 18.04 -1.26 -15.40
N THR A 114 17.43 -2.34 -14.93
CA THR A 114 16.44 -3.11 -15.69
C THR A 114 15.32 -2.21 -16.19
N LYS A 115 15.09 -2.19 -17.50
CA LYS A 115 13.99 -1.44 -18.12
C LYS A 115 12.70 -2.26 -17.96
N CYS A 116 11.63 -1.61 -17.49
CA CYS A 116 10.29 -2.21 -17.49
C CYS A 116 9.69 -2.16 -18.90
N HIS A 117 8.69 -3.00 -19.18
CA HIS A 117 7.98 -2.95 -20.46
C HIS A 117 7.26 -1.60 -20.64
N ASP A 118 6.97 -1.20 -21.88
CA ASP A 118 6.38 0.11 -22.17
C ASP A 118 4.98 0.30 -21.55
N ASN A 119 4.26 -0.80 -21.31
CA ASN A 119 2.98 -0.83 -20.59
C ASN A 119 3.12 -0.89 -19.06
N GLU A 120 4.33 -0.70 -18.53
CA GLU A 120 4.65 -0.70 -17.11
C GLU A 120 5.38 0.61 -16.73
N TYR A 121 5.51 0.84 -15.43
CA TYR A 121 6.41 1.85 -14.87
C TYR A 121 7.20 1.23 -13.71
N LYS A 122 8.34 1.86 -13.37
CA LYS A 122 9.17 1.38 -12.27
C LYS A 122 8.64 1.89 -10.94
N GLY A 123 8.69 1.06 -9.92
CA GLY A 123 8.45 1.46 -8.55
C GLY A 123 9.43 0.80 -7.59
N ALA A 124 9.42 1.23 -6.33
CA ALA A 124 10.34 0.73 -5.32
C ALA A 124 9.66 0.68 -3.95
N VAL A 125 10.09 -0.27 -3.12
CA VAL A 125 9.64 -0.42 -1.74
C VAL A 125 10.82 -0.52 -0.80
N VAL A 126 10.68 0.15 0.35
CA VAL A 126 11.66 0.19 1.43
C VAL A 126 10.96 -0.07 2.76
N THR A 127 11.71 -0.53 3.76
CA THR A 127 11.22 -0.69 5.12
C THR A 127 12.17 -0.01 6.10
N THR A 128 11.67 0.31 7.28
CA THR A 128 12.54 0.60 8.43
C THR A 128 13.34 -0.65 8.80
N SER A 129 14.52 -0.53 9.42
CA SER A 129 15.25 -1.68 9.95
C SER A 129 14.72 -2.19 11.29
N LYS A 130 15.15 -3.39 11.70
CA LYS A 130 14.66 -4.08 12.92
C LYS A 130 14.87 -3.30 14.22
N ASP A 131 15.97 -2.56 14.31
CA ASP A 131 16.30 -1.64 15.40
C ASP A 131 15.26 -0.51 15.57
N ALA A 132 14.60 -0.09 14.47
CA ALA A 132 13.49 0.86 14.48
C ALA A 132 12.13 0.20 14.81
N TRP A 133 12.10 -0.83 15.68
CA TRP A 133 10.88 -1.59 16.00
C TRP A 133 9.70 -0.71 16.47
N LYS A 134 9.96 0.39 17.20
CA LYS A 134 8.95 1.38 17.65
C LYS A 134 8.26 2.10 16.48
N HIS A 135 8.97 2.21 15.37
CA HIS A 135 8.54 2.90 14.16
C HIS A 135 8.50 1.94 12.97
N SER A 136 8.36 0.63 13.21
CA SER A 136 8.32 -0.37 12.14
C SER A 136 7.27 0.02 11.10
N ASP A 137 7.73 0.26 9.88
CA ASP A 137 6.93 0.79 8.78
C ASP A 137 7.54 0.41 7.41
N TYR A 138 6.78 0.65 6.35
CA TYR A 138 7.22 0.51 4.96
C TYR A 138 6.92 1.80 4.20
N HIS A 139 7.60 2.01 3.08
CA HIS A 139 7.37 3.17 2.22
C HIS A 139 7.57 2.82 0.75
N PHE A 140 6.88 3.53 -0.13
CA PHE A 140 6.87 3.26 -1.55
C PHE A 140 7.22 4.49 -2.36
N TYR A 141 7.93 4.26 -3.47
CA TYR A 141 8.28 5.24 -4.48
C TYR A 141 7.79 4.79 -5.84
N ARG A 142 7.48 5.75 -6.71
CA ARG A 142 7.11 5.54 -8.11
C ARG A 142 8.03 6.36 -8.99
N GLN A 143 8.46 5.77 -10.11
CA GLN A 143 9.11 6.52 -11.17
C GLN A 143 8.04 7.14 -12.07
N ASP A 144 8.12 8.45 -12.27
CA ASP A 144 7.24 9.21 -13.13
C ASP A 144 7.75 9.18 -14.59
N ASP A 145 6.94 9.64 -15.53
CA ASP A 145 7.26 9.58 -16.97
C ASP A 145 8.48 10.46 -17.35
N ASP A 146 8.90 11.38 -16.48
CA ASP A 146 10.12 12.18 -16.62
C ASP A 146 11.39 11.47 -16.12
N ASN A 147 11.29 10.18 -15.77
CA ASN A 147 12.32 9.32 -15.19
C ASN A 147 12.79 9.72 -13.77
N TRP A 148 12.18 10.74 -13.16
CA TRP A 148 12.39 11.07 -11.75
C TRP A 148 11.43 10.26 -10.88
N TRP A 149 11.71 10.26 -9.58
CA TRP A 149 10.91 9.51 -8.62
C TRP A 149 10.17 10.44 -7.68
N SER A 150 8.99 10.00 -7.30
CA SER A 150 8.12 10.69 -6.35
C SER A 150 7.47 9.71 -5.38
N HIS A 151 6.94 10.26 -4.30
CA HIS A 151 6.32 9.50 -3.22
C HIS A 151 5.33 10.35 -2.41
N LYS A 152 4.49 9.68 -1.60
CA LYS A 152 3.65 10.32 -0.57
C LYS A 152 4.06 9.82 0.81
N ASP A 153 4.41 10.71 1.73
CA ASP A 153 4.61 10.34 3.14
C ASP A 153 3.25 10.21 3.83
N GLY A 154 2.69 9.00 3.85
CA GLY A 154 1.31 8.78 4.27
C GLY A 154 0.33 9.57 3.40
N ARG A 155 -0.51 10.41 4.01
CA ARG A 155 -1.54 11.23 3.33
C ARG A 155 -1.04 12.61 2.92
N ASN A 156 0.22 12.91 3.17
CA ASN A 156 0.76 14.21 2.81
C ASN A 156 0.80 14.38 1.29
N PRO A 157 0.94 15.62 0.79
CA PRO A 157 1.14 15.88 -0.62
C PRO A 157 2.28 15.04 -1.21
N ILE A 158 2.19 14.73 -2.50
CA ILE A 158 3.28 14.09 -3.24
C ILE A 158 4.53 14.98 -3.16
N LYS A 159 5.68 14.33 -3.03
CA LYS A 159 7.01 14.92 -3.09
C LYS A 159 7.86 14.19 -4.12
N ASN A 160 8.65 14.93 -4.87
CA ASN A 160 9.69 14.40 -5.76
C ASN A 160 11.11 14.59 -5.18
N VAL A 161 11.17 14.93 -3.89
CA VAL A 161 12.41 15.12 -3.13
C VAL A 161 12.51 14.14 -1.98
N ASP A 162 13.74 13.81 -1.61
CA ASP A 162 14.08 12.93 -0.50
C ASP A 162 14.02 13.67 0.85
N ALA A 163 14.43 13.01 1.94
CA ALA A 163 14.41 13.60 3.28
C ALA A 163 15.39 14.78 3.47
N SER A 164 16.34 14.97 2.55
CA SER A 164 17.26 16.11 2.49
C SER A 164 16.81 17.21 1.52
N GLY A 165 15.63 17.08 0.90
CA GLY A 165 15.14 18.04 -0.08
C GLY A 165 15.78 17.90 -1.47
N LYS A 166 16.49 16.81 -1.75
CA LYS A 166 17.14 16.57 -3.05
C LYS A 166 16.18 15.80 -3.97
N ARG A 167 16.14 16.17 -5.26
CA ARG A 167 15.31 15.48 -6.26
C ARG A 167 15.74 14.01 -6.38
N ILE A 168 14.77 13.09 -6.43
CA ILE A 168 15.05 11.65 -6.34
C ILE A 168 15.29 11.07 -7.74
N ARG A 169 16.54 10.77 -8.08
CA ARG A 169 16.89 10.01 -9.30
C ARG A 169 16.81 8.49 -9.09
N ASP A 170 17.10 8.06 -7.87
CA ASP A 170 17.12 6.66 -7.49
C ASP A 170 16.73 6.52 -6.01
N PRO A 171 15.61 5.85 -5.69
CA PRO A 171 15.18 5.68 -4.31
C PRO A 171 16.18 4.92 -3.45
N PHE A 172 17.06 4.08 -4.03
CA PHE A 172 18.10 3.35 -3.30
C PHE A 172 19.19 4.29 -2.75
N LEU A 173 19.53 5.34 -3.49
CA LEU A 173 20.55 6.32 -3.11
C LEU A 173 19.99 7.54 -2.36
N ALA A 174 18.67 7.73 -2.40
CA ALA A 174 17.99 8.84 -1.74
C ALA A 174 18.14 8.80 -0.21
N ASN A 175 18.15 9.97 0.43
CA ASN A 175 18.05 10.03 1.89
C ASN A 175 16.63 9.67 2.35
N ARG A 176 16.49 8.60 3.13
CA ARG A 176 15.22 8.08 3.64
C ARG A 176 15.03 8.24 5.16
N LYS A 177 15.82 9.12 5.79
CA LYS A 177 15.73 9.47 7.21
C LYS A 177 14.78 10.64 7.42
N TYR A 178 13.49 10.34 7.56
CA TYR A 178 12.45 11.32 7.87
C TYR A 178 12.30 11.51 9.38
N LYS A 179 11.54 12.54 9.80
CA LYS A 179 11.38 12.94 11.21
C LYS A 179 11.05 11.79 12.17
N THR A 180 10.19 10.86 11.74
CA THR A 180 9.69 9.76 12.58
C THR A 180 10.22 8.39 12.15
N ASN A 181 10.65 8.25 10.91
CA ASN A 181 10.96 6.96 10.29
C ASN A 181 12.27 7.04 9.51
N ASN A 182 13.14 6.05 9.70
CA ASN A 182 14.34 5.87 8.90
C ASN A 182 14.22 4.57 8.09
N TYR A 183 14.00 4.68 6.78
CA TYR A 183 13.80 3.52 5.90
C TYR A 183 15.13 3.04 5.33
N THR A 184 15.92 2.39 6.18
CA THR A 184 17.26 1.88 5.88
C THR A 184 17.24 0.67 4.95
N ASP A 185 16.29 -0.25 5.13
CA ASP A 185 16.20 -1.50 4.37
C ASP A 185 15.56 -1.25 2.99
N PHE A 186 16.35 -1.35 1.92
CA PHE A 186 15.83 -1.32 0.56
C PHE A 186 15.37 -2.72 0.14
N CYS A 187 14.08 -2.88 -0.18
CA CYS A 187 13.51 -4.20 -0.42
C CYS A 187 13.58 -4.61 -1.88
N SER A 188 13.07 -3.78 -2.80
CA SER A 188 13.03 -4.13 -4.22
C SER A 188 12.67 -2.95 -5.11
N TYR A 189 13.25 -2.91 -6.30
CA TYR A 189 12.63 -2.32 -7.49
C TYR A 189 11.56 -3.26 -8.05
N MET A 190 10.57 -2.72 -8.75
CA MET A 190 9.46 -3.46 -9.32
C MET A 190 9.03 -2.84 -10.65
N CYS A 191 8.52 -3.67 -11.56
CA CYS A 191 7.74 -3.20 -12.69
C CYS A 191 6.26 -3.34 -12.40
N VAL A 192 5.53 -2.23 -12.51
CA VAL A 192 4.13 -2.11 -12.14
C VAL A 192 3.30 -1.84 -13.39
N PRO A 193 2.25 -2.63 -13.68
CA PRO A 193 1.41 -2.43 -14.86
C PRO A 193 0.79 -1.02 -14.88
N ARG A 194 0.70 -0.39 -16.04
CA ARG A 194 -0.03 0.88 -16.24
C ARG A 194 -1.54 0.65 -16.21
N ASN A 195 -2.05 -0.45 -16.76
CA ASN A 195 -3.48 -0.76 -16.74
C ASN A 195 -3.99 -0.88 -15.29
N SER A 196 -5.00 -0.07 -14.94
CA SER A 196 -5.57 -0.04 -13.60
C SER A 196 -6.29 -1.34 -13.20
N GLU A 197 -6.79 -2.12 -14.16
CA GLU A 197 -7.47 -3.40 -13.92
C GLU A 197 -6.50 -4.48 -13.42
N ASP A 198 -5.22 -4.33 -13.74
CA ASP A 198 -4.16 -5.25 -13.35
C ASP A 198 -3.61 -4.98 -11.94
N LYS A 199 -4.18 -4.01 -11.24
CA LYS A 199 -3.73 -3.56 -9.93
C LYS A 199 -4.84 -3.65 -8.91
N ASN A 200 -4.58 -4.30 -7.79
CA ASN A 200 -5.50 -4.41 -6.68
C ASN A 200 -4.90 -3.88 -5.38
N PHE A 201 -5.78 -3.31 -4.56
CA PHE A 201 -5.47 -2.66 -3.29
C PHE A 201 -6.76 -2.44 -2.53
N SER A 202 -6.66 -2.35 -1.21
CA SER A 202 -7.83 -2.09 -0.36
C SER A 202 -7.45 -1.34 0.91
N ALA A 203 -8.31 -0.40 1.31
CA ALA A 203 -8.22 0.30 2.59
C ALA A 203 -8.85 -0.49 3.75
N THR A 204 -9.52 -1.62 3.45
CA THR A 204 -10.12 -2.54 4.41
C THR A 204 -9.59 -3.95 4.22
N ASN A 205 -9.36 -4.68 5.32
CA ASN A 205 -8.88 -6.05 5.22
C ASN A 205 -9.99 -6.99 4.73
N ASN A 206 -9.91 -7.44 3.49
CA ASN A 206 -10.88 -8.34 2.86
C ASN A 206 -10.59 -9.80 3.25
N THR A 207 -10.57 -10.11 4.54
CA THR A 207 -10.35 -11.49 5.00
C THR A 207 -11.33 -12.42 4.29
N PRO A 208 -10.88 -13.45 3.56
CA PRO A 208 -11.78 -14.42 2.97
C PRO A 208 -12.60 -15.04 4.10
N SER A 209 -13.92 -14.83 4.10
CA SER A 209 -14.78 -15.54 5.03
C SER A 209 -14.58 -17.03 4.76
N ARG A 210 -14.23 -17.81 5.80
CA ARG A 210 -14.29 -19.27 5.69
C ARG A 210 -15.72 -19.56 5.24
N LYS A 211 -15.93 -20.00 4.00
CA LYS A 211 -17.22 -20.55 3.58
C LYS A 211 -17.51 -21.64 4.61
N VAL A 212 -18.42 -21.39 5.54
CA VAL A 212 -18.96 -22.44 6.40
C VAL A 212 -19.64 -23.38 5.43
N ARG A 213 -18.97 -24.48 5.11
CA ARG A 213 -19.54 -25.57 4.34
C ARG A 213 -20.70 -26.07 5.20
N LYS A 214 -21.91 -25.57 4.95
CA LYS A 214 -23.14 -26.13 5.52
C LYS A 214 -23.21 -27.56 5.01
N THR A 215 -22.72 -28.51 5.80
CA THR A 215 -23.00 -29.92 5.60
C THR A 215 -24.52 -30.05 5.76
N ARG A 216 -25.23 -30.18 4.63
CA ARG A 216 -26.60 -30.68 4.62
C ARG A 216 -26.55 -32.09 5.22
N LYS A 217 -26.80 -32.23 6.53
CA LYS A 217 -27.23 -33.52 7.09
C LYS A 217 -28.56 -33.85 6.44
N ARG A 218 -28.54 -34.74 5.44
CA ARG A 218 -29.75 -35.42 4.94
C ARG A 218 -30.36 -36.15 6.13
N MET A 219 -31.48 -35.67 6.65
CA MET A 219 -32.36 -36.48 7.49
C MET A 219 -32.99 -37.53 6.59
N ASN A 220 -32.49 -38.76 6.65
CA ASN A 220 -33.23 -39.91 6.13
C ASN A 220 -34.43 -40.16 7.07
N LYS A 221 -35.58 -39.59 6.71
CA LYS A 221 -36.89 -40.06 7.18
C LYS A 221 -37.21 -41.33 6.38
N SER A 222 -36.75 -42.50 6.84
CA SER A 222 -37.31 -43.76 6.36
C SER A 222 -38.69 -43.92 6.98
N ARG A 223 -39.72 -43.60 6.19
CA ARG A 223 -41.07 -44.12 6.37
C ARG A 223 -41.00 -45.65 6.34
N LYS A 224 -41.17 -46.31 7.49
CA LYS A 224 -41.72 -47.68 7.52
C LYS A 224 -43.23 -47.54 7.58
N GLN A 225 -43.87 -47.68 6.41
CA GLN A 225 -45.28 -47.99 6.31
C GLN A 225 -45.45 -49.51 6.39
N LYS A 226 -46.29 -49.94 7.32
CA LYS A 226 -47.26 -51.04 7.25
C LYS A 226 -47.01 -52.14 6.22
N LYS A 227 -46.74 -53.35 6.71
CA LYS A 227 -47.66 -54.49 6.60
C LYS A 227 -47.56 -55.30 7.88
#